data_AF-A0AAV2IL84-F1
#
_entry.id   AF-A0AAV2IL84-F1
#
_cell.length_a   1.000
_cell.length_b   1.000
_cell.length_c   1.000
_cell.angle_alpha   90.00
_cell.angle_beta   90.00
_cell.angle_gamma   90.00
#
_symmetry.space_group_name_H-M   'P 1'
#
loop_
_entity.id
_entity.type
_entity.pdbx_description
1 polymer ?
#
loop_
_entity_poly.entity_id
_entity_poly.type
_entity_poly.pdbx_seq_one_letter_code
_entity_poly.pdbx_strand_id
1 'polypeptide(L)'
;MSSSADPIDYEDTKPGFFMTSTIKSMQMKFPTVKNISTEILLKWLQTPQERTTVLLDARQQEEFDVSHLNDAVRVDFQDNNMENLVNSIEDRLLGKRNPTIVCYCSLGYRSSS
;
A
#
# COMPACT_ATOMS: atom_id res chain seq x y z
N MET A 1 27.61 0.43 21.51
CA MET A 1 27.83 1.40 20.41
C MET A 1 26.47 1.86 19.95
N SER A 2 26.05 3.03 20.43
CA SER A 2 24.74 3.62 20.14
C SER A 2 24.79 4.23 18.75
N SER A 3 24.13 3.60 17.78
CA SER A 3 23.90 4.22 16.47
C SER A 3 22.62 5.04 16.56
N SER A 4 22.74 6.31 16.91
CA SER A 4 21.70 7.31 16.72
C SER A 4 21.54 7.51 15.21
N ALA A 5 20.54 6.87 14.61
CA ALA A 5 20.09 7.23 13.29
C ALA A 5 19.45 8.61 13.38
N ASP A 6 20.07 9.59 12.70
CA ASP A 6 19.50 10.93 12.58
C ASP A 6 18.11 10.85 11.91
N PRO A 7 17.17 11.73 12.28
CA PRO A 7 15.87 11.78 11.61
C PRO A 7 16.10 12.20 10.15
N ILE A 8 15.85 11.30 9.22
CA ILE A 8 15.82 11.68 7.80
C ILE A 8 14.54 12.51 7.63
N ASP A 9 14.72 13.82 7.51
CA ASP A 9 13.65 14.76 7.19
C ASP A 9 13.29 14.58 5.71
N TYR A 10 12.36 13.65 5.45
CA TYR A 10 11.80 13.45 4.11
C TYR A 10 10.81 14.58 3.83
N GLU A 11 11.31 15.68 3.24
CA GLU A 11 10.44 16.71 2.67
C GLU A 11 9.48 16.07 1.65
N ASP A 12 8.19 16.39 1.79
CA ASP A 12 7.10 15.99 0.91
C ASP A 12 7.33 16.62 -0.48
N THR A 13 8.14 15.94 -1.30
CA THR A 13 8.49 16.45 -2.63
C THR A 13 7.23 16.49 -3.49
N LYS A 14 6.76 17.70 -3.80
CA LYS A 14 5.58 17.90 -4.64
C LYS A 14 5.76 17.18 -5.98
N PRO A 15 4.81 16.31 -6.39
CA PRO A 15 4.90 15.65 -7.67
C PRO A 15 4.99 16.67 -8.81
N GLY A 16 5.74 16.34 -9.87
CA GLY A 16 5.77 17.14 -11.08
C GLY A 16 4.36 17.40 -11.63
N PHE A 17 4.21 18.47 -12.41
CA PHE A 17 2.90 18.93 -12.90
C PHE A 17 2.06 17.83 -13.58
N PHE A 18 2.70 17.02 -14.43
CA PHE A 18 2.03 15.90 -15.11
C PHE A 18 1.54 14.83 -14.13
N MET A 19 2.38 14.47 -13.15
CA MET A 19 2.01 13.49 -12.12
C MET A 19 0.88 14.00 -11.23
N THR A 20 0.91 15.29 -10.87
CA THR A 20 -0.18 15.94 -10.13
C THR A 20 -1.51 15.83 -10.88
N SER A 21 -1.50 15.99 -12.20
CA SER A 21 -2.70 15.85 -13.03
C SER A 21 -3.22 14.42 -13.05
N THR A 22 -2.32 13.43 -13.16
CA THR A 22 -2.67 12.00 -13.07
C THR A 22 -3.29 11.65 -11.72
N ILE A 23 -2.68 12.09 -10.61
CA ILE A 23 -3.20 11.84 -9.26
C ILE A 23 -4.61 12.43 -9.10
N LYS A 24 -4.83 13.66 -9.57
CA LYS A 24 -6.17 14.28 -9.55
C LYS A 24 -7.18 13.51 -10.39
N SER A 25 -6.79 13.07 -11.59
CA SER A 25 -7.66 12.25 -12.44
C SER A 25 -8.06 10.95 -11.77
N MET A 26 -7.10 10.28 -11.11
CA MET A 26 -7.34 9.09 -10.30
C MET A 26 -8.30 9.33 -9.14
N GLN A 27 -8.09 10.39 -8.37
CA GLN A 27 -8.97 10.77 -7.26
C GLN A 27 -10.39 11.11 -7.72
N MET A 28 -10.54 11.75 -8.89
CA MET A 28 -11.86 12.02 -9.45
C MET A 28 -12.57 10.74 -9.93
N LYS A 29 -11.81 9.78 -10.47
CA LYS A 29 -12.35 8.50 -10.94
C LYS A 29 -12.75 7.57 -9.78
N PHE A 30 -12.00 7.59 -8.68
CA PHE A 30 -12.21 6.75 -7.51
C PHE A 30 -12.38 7.60 -6.24
N PRO A 31 -13.46 8.39 -6.13
CA PRO A 31 -13.60 9.39 -5.06
C PRO A 31 -13.76 8.80 -3.66
N THR A 32 -14.13 7.53 -3.55
CA THR A 32 -14.28 6.81 -2.28
C THR A 32 -12.96 6.17 -1.80
N VAL A 33 -11.95 6.09 -2.66
CA VAL A 33 -10.67 5.44 -2.35
C VAL A 33 -9.72 6.47 -1.73
N LYS A 34 -9.31 6.21 -0.49
CA LYS A 34 -8.33 7.04 0.22
C LYS A 34 -6.93 6.67 -0.26
N ASN A 35 -6.26 7.63 -0.87
CA ASN A 35 -4.86 7.52 -1.25
C ASN A 35 -3.97 8.05 -0.12
N ILE A 36 -2.79 7.45 0.05
CA ILE A 36 -1.76 7.89 0.99
C ILE A 36 -0.45 8.10 0.24
N SER A 37 0.44 8.90 0.80
CA SER A 37 1.79 9.06 0.25
C SER A 37 2.69 7.90 0.68
N THR A 38 3.83 7.75 -0.01
CA THR A 38 4.82 6.70 0.30
C THR A 38 5.43 6.91 1.69
N GLU A 39 5.55 8.16 2.14
CA GLU A 39 6.11 8.54 3.44
C GLU A 39 5.18 8.09 4.57
N ILE A 40 3.87 8.29 4.39
CA ILE A 40 2.86 7.79 5.32
C ILE A 40 2.91 6.27 5.39
N LEU A 41 3.02 5.59 4.25
CA LEU A 41 3.14 4.14 4.20
C LEU A 41 4.41 3.66 4.92
N LEU A 42 5.56 4.27 4.63
CA LEU A 42 6.83 3.96 5.26
C LEU A 42 6.75 4.11 6.78
N LYS A 43 6.18 5.22 7.26
CA LYS A 43 5.94 5.44 8.68
C LYS A 43 5.11 4.32 9.30
N TRP A 44 4.02 3.90 8.65
CA TRP A 44 3.17 2.83 9.16
C TRP A 44 3.86 1.46 9.17
N LEU A 45 4.75 1.19 8.22
CA LEU A 45 5.55 -0.03 8.21
C LEU A 45 6.62 -0.03 9.32
N GLN A 46 7.08 1.15 9.74
CA GLN A 46 8.07 1.33 10.80
C GLN A 46 7.46 1.38 12.22
N THR A 47 6.15 1.56 12.38
CA THR A 47 5.46 1.63 13.69
C THR A 47 4.43 0.52 13.92
N PRO A 48 4.79 -0.77 13.83
CA PRO A 48 3.85 -1.90 13.93
C PRO A 48 3.12 -2.00 15.27
N GLN A 49 3.64 -1.38 16.34
CA GLN A 49 3.01 -1.34 17.66
C GLN A 49 1.76 -0.44 17.68
N GLU A 50 1.70 0.57 16.80
CA GLU A 50 0.58 1.50 16.70
C GLU A 50 -0.52 0.95 15.79
N ARG A 51 -0.13 0.30 14.69
CA ARG A 51 -1.05 -0.33 13.74
C ARG A 51 -0.38 -1.48 13.02
N THR A 52 -1.13 -2.53 12.74
CA THR A 52 -0.65 -3.60 11.86
C THR A 52 -1.02 -3.29 10.42
N THR A 53 -0.03 -3.02 9.58
CA THR A 53 -0.24 -2.81 8.14
C THR A 53 -0.21 -4.14 7.40
N VAL A 54 -1.26 -4.44 6.64
CA VAL A 54 -1.33 -5.58 5.71
C VAL A 54 -1.23 -5.02 4.29
N LEU A 55 -0.23 -5.49 3.55
CA LEU A 55 0.04 -5.03 2.18
C LEU A 55 -0.60 -5.98 1.16
N LEU A 56 -1.40 -5.43 0.26
CA LEU A 56 -1.93 -6.14 -0.89
C LEU A 56 -1.25 -5.60 -2.15
N ASP A 57 -0.68 -6.51 -2.93
CA ASP A 57 -0.07 -6.19 -4.21
C ASP A 57 -1.02 -6.60 -5.34
N ALA A 58 -1.62 -5.60 -6.00
CA ALA A 58 -2.55 -5.77 -7.11
C ALA A 58 -1.85 -5.77 -8.49
N ARG A 59 -0.54 -6.05 -8.53
CA ARG A 59 0.20 -6.26 -9.78
C ARG A 59 0.04 -7.68 -10.31
N GLN A 60 0.36 -7.86 -11.59
CA GLN A 60 0.36 -9.18 -12.22
C GLN A 60 1.40 -10.10 -11.55
N GLN A 61 1.25 -11.42 -11.71
CA GLN A 61 2.12 -12.41 -11.07
C GLN A 61 3.58 -12.19 -11.48
N GLU A 62 3.80 -11.90 -12.76
CA GLU A 62 5.12 -11.69 -13.32
C GLU A 62 5.80 -10.44 -12.74
N GLU A 63 5.04 -9.40 -12.38
CA GLU A 63 5.57 -8.21 -11.70
C GLU A 63 5.91 -8.49 -10.23
N PHE A 64 5.08 -9.29 -9.56
CA PHE A 64 5.24 -9.66 -8.15
C PHE A 64 6.46 -10.56 -7.94
N ASP A 65 6.67 -11.53 -8.84
CA ASP A 65 7.76 -12.50 -8.77
C ASP A 65 9.14 -11.87 -8.97
N VAL A 66 9.22 -10.75 -9.69
CA VAL A 66 10.47 -10.00 -9.84
C VAL A 66 10.88 -9.35 -8.51
N SER A 67 9.93 -8.67 -7.84
CA SER A 67 10.14 -8.02 -6.55
C SER A 67 8.82 -7.47 -6.02
N HIS A 68 8.65 -7.46 -4.70
CA HIS A 68 7.52 -6.89 -3.98
C HIS A 68 7.95 -6.39 -2.60
N LEU A 69 7.13 -5.55 -1.98
CA LEU A 69 7.35 -5.14 -0.59
C LEU A 69 7.27 -6.37 0.33
N ASN A 70 8.15 -6.40 1.34
CA ASN A 70 8.22 -7.53 2.26
C ASN A 70 6.86 -7.81 2.91
N ASP A 71 6.52 -9.10 3.04
CA ASP A 71 5.25 -9.59 3.58
C ASP A 71 3.97 -9.18 2.81
N ALA A 72 4.10 -8.63 1.59
CA ALA A 72 2.94 -8.34 0.75
C ALA A 72 2.26 -9.63 0.27
N VAL A 73 0.92 -9.62 0.26
CA VAL A 73 0.08 -10.67 -0.32
C VAL A 73 -0.29 -10.25 -1.73
N ARG A 74 0.06 -11.07 -2.73
CA ARG A 74 -0.41 -10.81 -4.10
C ARG A 74 -1.90 -11.07 -4.19
N VAL A 75 -2.63 -10.14 -4.80
CA VAL A 75 -4.05 -10.27 -5.09
C VAL A 75 -4.26 -10.08 -6.59
N ASP A 76 -5.13 -10.89 -7.18
CA ASP A 76 -5.53 -10.67 -8.57
C ASP A 76 -6.63 -9.61 -8.60
N PHE A 77 -6.33 -8.44 -9.16
CA PHE A 77 -7.29 -7.34 -9.29
C PHE A 77 -8.46 -7.67 -10.25
N GLN A 78 -8.34 -8.74 -11.04
CA GLN A 78 -9.42 -9.23 -11.89
C GLN A 78 -10.30 -10.27 -11.19
N ASP A 79 -9.87 -10.83 -10.05
CA ASP A 79 -10.66 -11.75 -9.27
C ASP A 79 -11.73 -10.98 -8.47
N ASN A 80 -13.00 -11.20 -8.83
CA ASN A 80 -14.14 -10.60 -8.15
C ASN A 80 -14.63 -11.45 -6.97
N ASN A 81 -13.97 -12.58 -6.67
CA ASN A 81 -14.30 -13.41 -5.53
C ASN A 81 -13.70 -12.84 -4.23
N MET A 82 -14.50 -12.07 -3.53
CA MET A 82 -14.13 -11.48 -2.25
C MET A 82 -13.85 -12.50 -1.15
N GLU A 83 -14.45 -13.69 -1.19
CA GLU A 83 -14.18 -14.73 -0.18
C GLU A 83 -12.75 -15.25 -0.31
N ASN A 84 -12.26 -15.46 -1.54
CA ASN A 84 -10.87 -15.85 -1.77
C ASN A 84 -9.90 -14.81 -1.20
N LEU A 85 -10.18 -13.52 -1.44
CA LEU A 85 -9.38 -12.43 -0.90
C LEU A 85 -9.37 -12.44 0.62
N VAL A 86 -10.55 -12.50 1.26
CA VAL A 86 -10.66 -12.51 2.73
C VAL A 86 -9.90 -13.69 3.33
N ASN A 87 -10.08 -14.89 2.77
CA ASN A 87 -9.39 -16.10 3.23
C ASN A 87 -7.86 -15.97 3.08
N SER A 88 -7.37 -15.33 2.02
CA SER A 88 -5.92 -15.15 1.80
C SER A 88 -5.23 -14.24 2.81
N ILE A 89 -5.99 -13.38 3.50
CA ILE A 89 -5.45 -12.40 4.45
C ILE A 89 -5.94 -12.60 5.89
N GLU A 90 -6.79 -13.57 6.15
CA GLU A 90 -7.41 -13.80 7.46
C GLU A 90 -6.34 -13.94 8.56
N ASP A 91 -5.34 -14.79 8.36
CA ASP A 91 -4.22 -14.99 9.29
C ASP A 91 -3.38 -13.73 9.53
N ARG A 92 -3.38 -12.79 8.56
CA ARG A 92 -2.69 -11.50 8.68
C ARG A 92 -3.47 -10.50 9.54
N LEU A 93 -4.77 -10.71 9.70
CA LEU A 93 -5.68 -9.84 10.46
C LEU A 93 -5.96 -10.38 11.87
N LEU A 94 -6.01 -11.71 12.04
CA LEU A 94 -6.35 -12.36 13.30
C LEU A 94 -5.39 -11.95 14.44
N GLY A 95 -5.98 -11.52 15.56
CA GLY A 95 -5.25 -11.11 16.77
C GLY A 95 -4.42 -9.82 16.63
N LYS A 96 -4.54 -9.09 15.51
CA LYS A 96 -3.78 -7.86 15.27
C LYS A 96 -4.52 -6.63 15.78
N ARG A 97 -3.76 -5.67 16.33
CA ARG A 97 -4.31 -4.41 16.83
C ARG A 97 -4.41 -3.41 15.68
N ASN A 98 -5.61 -2.86 15.47
CA ASN A 98 -5.87 -1.83 14.45
C ASN A 98 -5.35 -2.21 13.04
N PRO A 99 -5.80 -3.34 12.47
CA PRO A 99 -5.34 -3.78 11.16
C PRO A 99 -5.69 -2.75 10.11
N THR A 100 -4.71 -2.40 9.28
CA THR A 100 -4.83 -1.42 8.21
C THR A 100 -4.41 -2.08 6.92
N ILE A 101 -5.35 -2.20 5.98
CA ILE A 101 -5.07 -2.79 4.67
C ILE A 101 -4.63 -1.66 3.74
N VAL A 102 -3.49 -1.85 3.07
CA VAL A 102 -2.98 -0.94 2.04
C VAL A 102 -2.80 -1.75 0.76
N CYS A 103 -3.54 -1.38 -0.28
CA CYS A 103 -3.41 -1.97 -1.61
C CYS A 103 -2.52 -1.08 -2.48
N TYR A 104 -1.60 -1.66 -3.22
CA TYR A 104 -0.74 -0.93 -4.15
C TYR A 104 -0.61 -1.65 -5.50
N CYS A 105 -0.26 -0.88 -6.51
CA CYS A 105 0.15 -1.37 -7.82
C CYS A 105 1.20 -0.42 -8.40
N SER A 106 1.46 -0.48 -9.71
CA SER A 106 2.54 0.29 -10.33
C SER A 106 2.24 1.81 -10.39
N LEU A 107 0.98 2.20 -10.62
CA LEU A 107 0.57 3.62 -10.79
C LEU A 107 -0.62 4.05 -9.92
N GLY A 108 -1.14 3.17 -9.06
CA GLY A 108 -2.33 3.42 -8.24
C GLY A 108 -3.67 3.09 -8.89
N TYR A 109 -3.72 2.76 -10.19
CA TYR A 109 -4.96 2.44 -10.90
C TYR A 109 -5.63 1.15 -10.41
N ARG A 110 -4.92 0.01 -10.52
CA ARG A 110 -5.45 -1.32 -10.15
C ARG A 110 -5.78 -1.44 -8.67
N SER A 111 -5.05 -0.71 -7.84
CA SER A 111 -5.29 -0.67 -6.40
C SER A 111 -6.47 0.22 -5.99
N SER A 112 -6.98 1.05 -6.91
CA SER A 112 -8.15 1.90 -6.67
C SER A 112 -9.42 1.39 -7.37
N SER A 113 -9.29 0.44 -8.30
CA SER A 113 -10.39 -0.09 -9.10
C SER A 113 -11.22 -1.14 -8.40
#